data_AF-A0A2A3TUU8-F1
#
_entry.id   AF-A0A2A3TUU8-F1
#
_cell.length_a   1.000
_cell.length_b   1.000
_cell.length_c   1.000
_cell.angle_alpha   90.00
_cell.angle_beta   90.00
_cell.angle_gamma   90.00
#
_symmetry.space_group_name_H-M   'P 1'
#
loop_
_entity.id
_entity.type
_entity.pdbx_description
1 polymer ?
#
loop_
_entity_poly.entity_id
_entity_poly.type
_entity_poly.pdbx_seq_one_letter_code
_entity_poly.pdbx_strand_id
1 'polypeptide(L)'
;MLFVGTLFICFTVSFFFRENRLIGFIALMVFAYLAGDANPVATTDYSVYWNHYNMLGWETSPFEKGYTEFSLLFSNYGFNYAQFRLIFAFLAFIILFISVCMFTKNVALFAGLYGITVLFNDATQIRNLMMIALVILGTALLSRENIAVKIGGVITLLVATQFHDLGFVFLIILGLLGFIKIEILRKYYKYVVYMLFGLGIIFTSASSASVVQLFSSFLIRFSSRSDSASNVITSFGRGNSTSTTIMVWLMLILFSLALTMLVNSANRLGMNQGQLKYLFVGSAIAMLVAFLIVLAPDYSRISRNAFLFFLILLSKVVEEKKKIKISEKNIAKIFLVLSVLVFTTYENTVIWGPTYIDSIPYLAKIKK
;
A
#
# COMPACT_ATOMS: atom_id res chain seq x y z
N MET A 1 -8.42 -0.22 -23.87
CA MET A 1 -8.37 1.22 -24.26
C MET A 1 -8.71 2.16 -23.11
N LEU A 2 -9.70 1.83 -22.27
CA LEU A 2 -10.12 2.66 -21.13
C LEU A 2 -8.96 3.02 -20.17
N PHE A 3 -8.21 2.02 -19.69
CA PHE A 3 -7.07 2.23 -18.78
C PHE A 3 -6.02 3.22 -19.33
N VAL A 4 -5.55 2.98 -20.56
CA VAL A 4 -4.52 3.82 -21.20
C VAL A 4 -5.02 5.25 -21.40
N GLY A 5 -6.27 5.42 -21.84
CA GLY A 5 -6.89 6.75 -21.98
C GLY A 5 -6.98 7.49 -20.65
N THR A 6 -7.38 6.80 -19.57
CA THR A 6 -7.41 7.36 -18.22
C THR A 6 -6.03 7.83 -17.76
N LEU A 7 -4.99 7.01 -17.94
CA LEU A 7 -3.62 7.39 -17.57
C LEU A 7 -3.15 8.62 -18.35
N PHE A 8 -3.36 8.64 -19.66
CA PHE A 8 -2.96 9.77 -20.50
C PHE A 8 -3.64 11.08 -20.06
N ILE A 9 -4.95 11.04 -19.78
CA ILE A 9 -5.69 12.19 -19.27
C ILE A 9 -5.17 12.62 -17.90
N CYS A 10 -4.96 11.68 -16.97
CA CYS A 10 -4.45 11.95 -15.63
C CYS A 10 -3.11 12.68 -15.66
N PHE A 11 -2.13 12.15 -16.40
CA PHE A 11 -0.81 12.77 -16.49
C PHE A 11 -0.90 14.14 -17.17
N THR A 12 -1.59 14.23 -18.31
CA THR A 12 -1.77 15.50 -19.03
C THR A 12 -2.37 16.57 -18.13
N VAL A 13 -3.53 16.32 -17.54
CA VAL A 13 -4.23 17.28 -16.66
C VAL A 13 -3.35 17.63 -15.44
N SER A 14 -2.63 16.68 -14.87
CA SER A 14 -1.78 16.94 -13.70
C SER A 14 -0.62 17.89 -13.95
N PHE A 15 -0.13 17.96 -15.19
CA PHE A 15 0.93 18.90 -15.58
C PHE A 15 0.40 20.31 -15.81
N PHE A 16 -0.85 20.45 -16.28
CA PHE A 16 -1.43 21.75 -16.63
C PHE A 16 -2.24 22.38 -15.49
N PHE A 17 -2.88 21.57 -14.64
CA PHE A 17 -3.82 22.04 -13.60
C PHE A 17 -3.43 21.54 -12.21
N ARG A 18 -3.41 22.45 -11.24
CA ARG A 18 -3.11 22.12 -9.82
C ARG A 18 -4.29 21.49 -9.09
N GLU A 19 -5.49 21.96 -9.40
CA GLU A 19 -6.72 21.46 -8.81
C GLU A 19 -7.42 20.61 -9.85
N ASN A 20 -7.29 19.30 -9.72
CA ASN A 20 -7.81 18.34 -10.70
C ASN A 20 -8.55 17.19 -10.02
N ARG A 21 -9.17 17.49 -8.87
CA ARG A 21 -9.93 16.54 -8.05
C ARG A 21 -11.00 15.81 -8.84
N LEU A 22 -11.74 16.49 -9.71
CA LEU A 22 -12.78 15.87 -10.52
C LEU A 22 -12.21 14.82 -11.49
N ILE A 23 -11.11 15.16 -12.19
CA ILE A 23 -10.44 14.22 -13.10
C ILE A 23 -9.84 13.05 -12.32
N GLY A 24 -9.23 13.31 -11.17
CA GLY A 24 -8.76 12.27 -10.26
C GLY A 24 -9.91 11.36 -9.78
N PHE A 25 -11.07 11.92 -9.44
CA PHE A 25 -12.25 11.16 -9.05
C PHE A 25 -12.72 10.24 -10.18
N ILE A 26 -12.91 10.79 -11.38
CA ILE A 26 -13.33 10.01 -12.56
C ILE A 26 -12.33 8.87 -12.84
N ALA A 27 -11.04 9.15 -12.74
CA ALA A 27 -10.00 8.13 -12.93
C ALA A 27 -10.07 7.02 -11.88
N LEU A 28 -10.26 7.36 -10.60
CA LEU A 28 -10.43 6.36 -9.53
C LEU A 28 -11.72 5.55 -9.69
N MET A 29 -12.80 6.13 -10.25
CA MET A 29 -14.02 5.39 -10.57
C MET A 29 -13.81 4.42 -11.75
N VAL A 30 -13.02 4.81 -12.75
CA VAL A 30 -12.59 3.89 -13.81
C VAL A 30 -11.78 2.74 -13.20
N PHE A 31 -10.83 3.04 -12.32
CA PHE A 31 -10.04 2.00 -11.64
C PHE A 31 -10.87 1.09 -10.74
N ALA A 32 -11.89 1.63 -10.07
CA ALA A 32 -12.86 0.84 -9.32
C ALA A 32 -13.61 -0.15 -10.21
N TYR A 33 -14.06 0.31 -11.38
CA TYR A 33 -14.67 -0.56 -12.38
C TYR A 33 -13.70 -1.65 -12.85
N LEU A 34 -12.44 -1.30 -13.17
CA LEU A 34 -11.44 -2.27 -13.61
C LEU A 34 -11.10 -3.32 -12.53
N ALA A 35 -11.01 -2.91 -11.26
CA ALA A 35 -10.73 -3.80 -10.13
C ALA A 35 -11.94 -4.67 -9.74
N GLY A 36 -13.15 -4.12 -9.88
CA GLY A 36 -14.41 -4.78 -9.56
C GLY A 36 -14.86 -5.77 -10.62
N ASP A 37 -14.81 -5.39 -11.89
CA ASP A 37 -15.18 -6.22 -13.05
C ASP A 37 -14.00 -7.10 -13.53
N ALA A 38 -13.29 -7.70 -12.58
CA ALA A 38 -12.12 -8.52 -12.85
C ALA A 38 -12.51 -9.88 -13.48
N ASN A 39 -11.69 -10.40 -14.40
CA ASN A 39 -11.95 -11.69 -15.04
C ASN A 39 -11.78 -12.83 -14.00
N PRO A 40 -12.80 -13.67 -13.73
CA PRO A 40 -12.74 -14.71 -12.71
C PRO A 40 -11.67 -15.78 -12.91
N VAL A 41 -11.26 -16.02 -14.16
CA VAL A 41 -10.31 -17.06 -14.53
C VAL A 41 -8.88 -16.53 -14.50
N ALA A 42 -8.67 -15.30 -14.99
CA ALA A 42 -7.34 -14.73 -15.13
C ALA A 42 -6.85 -13.97 -13.88
N THR A 43 -7.75 -13.57 -12.98
CA THR A 43 -7.40 -12.71 -11.84
C THR A 43 -6.95 -13.54 -10.64
N THR A 44 -5.71 -13.34 -10.21
CA THR A 44 -5.16 -13.96 -8.99
C THR A 44 -6.07 -13.69 -7.78
N ASP A 45 -6.21 -14.68 -6.90
CA ASP A 45 -7.07 -14.71 -5.70
C ASP A 45 -8.59 -14.62 -5.94
N TYR A 46 -9.08 -14.34 -7.16
CA TYR A 46 -10.53 -14.22 -7.43
C TYR A 46 -11.28 -15.49 -7.04
N SER A 47 -10.80 -16.65 -7.47
CA SER A 47 -11.44 -17.94 -7.18
C SER A 47 -11.50 -18.24 -5.68
N VAL A 48 -10.46 -17.86 -4.92
CA VAL A 48 -10.42 -18.03 -3.45
C VAL A 48 -11.51 -17.19 -2.80
N TYR A 49 -11.65 -15.93 -3.20
CA TYR A 49 -12.71 -15.06 -2.69
C TYR A 49 -14.11 -15.50 -3.09
N TRP A 50 -14.28 -15.94 -4.34
CA TRP A 50 -15.55 -16.42 -4.87
C TRP A 50 -16.01 -17.69 -4.15
N ASN A 51 -15.11 -18.67 -3.97
CA ASN A 51 -15.40 -19.90 -3.24
C ASN A 51 -15.87 -19.60 -1.82
N HIS A 52 -15.13 -18.76 -1.10
CA HIS A 52 -15.49 -18.37 0.27
C HIS A 52 -16.85 -17.67 0.32
N TYR A 53 -17.12 -16.74 -0.61
CA TYR A 53 -18.39 -16.02 -0.65
C TYR A 53 -19.59 -16.96 -0.79
N ASN A 54 -19.46 -18.02 -1.59
CA ASN A 54 -20.53 -19.00 -1.80
C ASN A 54 -20.66 -20.00 -0.64
N MET A 55 -19.70 -20.08 0.26
CA MET A 55 -19.70 -20.95 1.44
C MET A 55 -19.97 -20.18 2.75
N LEU A 56 -20.33 -18.89 2.67
CA LEU A 56 -20.64 -18.06 3.84
C LEU A 56 -21.73 -18.72 4.70
N GLY A 57 -21.44 -18.89 6.00
CA GLY A 57 -22.33 -19.53 6.96
C GLY A 57 -22.15 -21.04 7.11
N TRP A 58 -21.35 -21.67 6.24
CA TRP A 58 -21.08 -23.12 6.25
C TRP A 58 -19.65 -23.47 6.64
N GLU A 59 -18.72 -22.50 6.54
CA GLU A 59 -17.32 -22.66 6.93
C GLU A 59 -16.84 -21.58 7.91
N THR A 60 -15.80 -21.92 8.69
CA THR A 60 -15.04 -20.90 9.43
C THR A 60 -14.26 -20.07 8.41
N SER A 61 -14.55 -18.77 8.33
CA SER A 61 -13.90 -17.89 7.36
C SER A 61 -12.37 -17.87 7.52
N PRO A 62 -11.60 -18.06 6.42
CA PRO A 62 -10.16 -17.84 6.43
C PRO A 62 -9.78 -16.35 6.36
N PHE A 63 -10.77 -15.45 6.26
CA PHE A 63 -10.57 -14.01 6.13
C PHE A 63 -10.95 -13.26 7.40
N GLU A 64 -10.52 -12.00 7.47
CA GLU A 64 -10.79 -11.12 8.59
C GLU A 64 -12.29 -10.82 8.71
N LYS A 65 -12.70 -10.53 9.95
CA LYS A 65 -14.10 -10.42 10.34
C LYS A 65 -14.86 -9.36 9.55
N GLY A 66 -14.27 -8.19 9.32
CA GLY A 66 -14.90 -7.08 8.61
C GLY A 66 -15.20 -7.40 7.15
N TYR A 67 -14.27 -8.07 6.44
CA TYR A 67 -14.55 -8.54 5.08
C TYR A 67 -15.65 -9.61 5.07
N THR A 68 -15.61 -10.55 6.01
CA THR A 68 -16.57 -11.65 6.11
C THR A 68 -17.98 -11.16 6.40
N GLU A 69 -18.15 -10.29 7.40
CA GLU A 69 -19.45 -9.71 7.78
C GLU A 69 -20.03 -8.85 6.67
N PHE A 70 -19.19 -8.07 5.99
CA PHE A 70 -19.63 -7.26 4.86
C PHE A 70 -20.02 -8.13 3.65
N SER A 71 -19.30 -9.22 3.40
CA SER A 71 -19.66 -10.20 2.36
C SER A 71 -21.00 -10.87 2.68
N LEU A 72 -21.20 -11.29 3.95
CA LEU A 72 -22.42 -11.92 4.44
C LEU A 72 -23.62 -10.98 4.31
N LEU A 73 -23.45 -9.70 4.64
CA LEU A 73 -24.50 -8.70 4.48
C LEU A 73 -25.02 -8.67 3.03
N PHE A 74 -24.13 -8.57 2.05
CA PHE A 74 -24.51 -8.55 0.64
C PHE A 74 -25.09 -9.88 0.15
N SER A 75 -24.55 -10.99 0.63
CA SER A 75 -25.06 -12.34 0.30
C SER A 75 -26.51 -12.49 0.79
N ASN A 76 -26.81 -12.02 2.00
CA ASN A 76 -28.16 -12.02 2.57
C ASN A 76 -29.14 -11.11 1.80
N TYR A 77 -28.65 -10.08 1.11
CA TYR A 77 -29.46 -9.26 0.20
C TYR A 77 -29.56 -9.84 -1.22
N GLY A 78 -29.03 -11.04 -1.47
CA GLY A 78 -29.15 -11.74 -2.75
C GLY A 78 -28.15 -11.31 -3.82
N PHE A 79 -27.09 -10.56 -3.45
CA PHE A 79 -26.03 -10.22 -4.39
C PHE A 79 -25.13 -11.44 -4.64
N ASN A 80 -24.70 -11.61 -5.89
CA ASN A 80 -23.63 -12.56 -6.21
C ASN A 80 -22.25 -11.94 -5.94
N TYR A 81 -21.21 -12.79 -5.89
CA TYR A 81 -19.84 -12.33 -5.59
C TYR A 81 -19.33 -11.25 -6.56
N ALA A 82 -19.65 -11.32 -7.86
CA ALA A 82 -19.19 -10.34 -8.83
C ALA A 82 -19.79 -8.95 -8.57
N GLN A 83 -21.10 -8.91 -8.26
CA GLN A 83 -21.77 -7.67 -7.86
C GLN A 83 -21.22 -7.12 -6.55
N PHE A 84 -21.02 -7.98 -5.56
CA PHE A 84 -20.40 -7.61 -4.29
C PHE A 84 -19.00 -7.02 -4.50
N ARG A 85 -18.12 -7.70 -5.26
CA ARG A 85 -16.76 -7.26 -5.57
C ARG A 85 -16.75 -5.89 -6.24
N LEU A 86 -17.67 -5.65 -7.19
CA LEU A 86 -17.79 -4.36 -7.87
C LEU A 86 -18.15 -3.24 -6.89
N ILE A 87 -19.19 -3.43 -6.08
CA ILE A 87 -19.62 -2.44 -5.07
C ILE A 87 -18.51 -2.19 -4.04
N PHE A 88 -17.85 -3.26 -3.62
CA PHE A 88 -16.72 -3.21 -2.68
C PHE A 88 -15.55 -2.39 -3.23
N ALA A 89 -15.20 -2.59 -4.51
CA ALA A 89 -14.15 -1.81 -5.18
C ALA A 89 -14.54 -0.32 -5.26
N PHE A 90 -15.76 0.00 -5.69
CA PHE A 90 -16.25 1.38 -5.72
C PHE A 90 -16.19 2.05 -4.35
N LEU A 91 -16.63 1.36 -3.30
CA LEU A 91 -16.56 1.88 -1.94
C LEU A 91 -15.11 2.17 -1.52
N ALA A 92 -14.18 1.24 -1.76
CA ALA A 92 -12.77 1.42 -1.43
C ALA A 92 -12.15 2.61 -2.17
N PHE A 93 -12.46 2.78 -3.47
CA PHE A 93 -11.95 3.90 -4.26
C PHE A 93 -12.57 5.26 -3.90
N ILE A 94 -13.83 5.29 -3.47
CA ILE A 94 -14.46 6.50 -2.91
C ILE A 94 -13.75 6.91 -1.62
N ILE A 95 -13.50 5.95 -0.72
CA ILE A 95 -12.75 6.19 0.52
C ILE A 95 -11.34 6.70 0.18
N LEU A 96 -10.64 6.04 -0.75
CA LEU A 96 -9.30 6.45 -1.18
C LEU A 96 -9.31 7.87 -1.76
N PHE A 97 -10.28 8.20 -2.60
CA PHE A 97 -10.44 9.54 -3.18
C PHE A 97 -10.60 10.63 -2.10
N ILE A 98 -11.51 10.41 -1.14
CA ILE A 98 -11.74 11.33 -0.01
C ILE A 98 -10.43 11.52 0.76
N SER A 99 -9.74 10.41 1.04
CA SER A 99 -8.49 10.40 1.80
C SER A 99 -7.37 11.19 1.10
N VAL A 100 -7.21 11.02 -0.21
CA VAL A 100 -6.20 11.74 -1.00
C VAL A 100 -6.54 13.23 -1.10
N CYS A 101 -7.83 13.57 -1.28
CA CYS A 101 -8.30 14.96 -1.28
C CYS A 101 -7.99 15.72 0.01
N MET A 102 -7.87 15.01 1.14
CA MET A 102 -7.49 15.61 2.43
C MET A 102 -6.03 16.04 2.47
N PHE A 103 -5.16 15.47 1.63
CA PHE A 103 -3.73 15.77 1.57
C PHE A 103 -3.34 16.67 0.39
N THR A 104 -3.91 16.46 -0.80
CA THR A 104 -3.52 17.14 -2.04
C THR A 104 -4.74 17.48 -2.90
N LYS A 105 -4.63 18.56 -3.69
CA LYS A 105 -5.59 18.91 -4.74
C LYS A 105 -5.21 18.31 -6.10
N ASN A 106 -3.96 17.85 -6.25
CA ASN A 106 -3.44 17.19 -7.46
C ASN A 106 -3.73 15.67 -7.44
N VAL A 107 -5.02 15.33 -7.39
CA VAL A 107 -5.50 13.94 -7.32
C VAL A 107 -5.29 13.19 -8.63
N ALA A 108 -5.30 13.88 -9.77
CA ALA A 108 -5.04 13.27 -11.07
C ALA A 108 -3.61 12.72 -11.17
N LEU A 109 -2.62 13.41 -10.58
CA LEU A 109 -1.24 12.89 -10.51
C LEU A 109 -1.19 11.62 -9.66
N PHE A 110 -1.82 11.64 -8.48
CA PHE A 110 -1.91 10.46 -7.63
C PHE A 110 -2.55 9.29 -8.39
N ALA A 111 -3.70 9.51 -9.04
CA ALA A 111 -4.39 8.47 -9.79
C ALA A 111 -3.53 7.93 -10.93
N GLY A 112 -2.88 8.79 -11.72
CA GLY A 112 -1.97 8.36 -12.78
C GLY A 112 -0.82 7.49 -12.25
N LEU A 113 -0.14 7.93 -11.19
CA LEU A 113 0.95 7.19 -10.57
C LEU A 113 0.48 5.88 -9.93
N TYR A 114 -0.63 5.90 -9.21
CA TYR A 114 -1.25 4.71 -8.61
C TYR A 114 -1.62 3.68 -9.70
N GLY A 115 -2.22 4.15 -10.79
CA GLY A 115 -2.63 3.34 -11.93
C GLY A 115 -1.48 2.57 -12.59
N ILE A 116 -0.32 3.21 -12.76
CA ILE A 116 0.85 2.55 -13.39
C ILE A 116 1.68 1.70 -12.44
N THR A 117 1.47 1.81 -11.12
CA THR A 117 2.36 1.17 -10.13
C THR A 117 1.67 0.11 -9.28
N VAL A 118 0.58 0.45 -8.58
CA VAL A 118 0.01 -0.41 -7.52
C VAL A 118 -1.39 -0.92 -7.85
N LEU A 119 -2.11 -0.27 -8.77
CA LEU A 119 -3.50 -0.60 -9.10
C LEU A 119 -3.75 -2.09 -9.30
N PHE A 120 -2.95 -2.76 -10.13
CA PHE A 120 -3.21 -4.15 -10.49
C PHE A 120 -2.99 -5.12 -9.31
N ASN A 121 -2.01 -4.86 -8.45
CA ASN A 121 -1.81 -5.62 -7.23
C ASN A 121 -2.99 -5.46 -6.26
N ASP A 122 -3.52 -4.26 -6.11
CA ASP A 122 -4.69 -4.02 -5.26
C ASP A 122 -5.98 -4.56 -5.88
N ALA A 123 -6.05 -4.55 -7.22
CA ALA A 123 -7.16 -5.12 -7.97
C ALA A 123 -7.22 -6.64 -7.84
N THR A 124 -6.10 -7.36 -7.72
CA THR A 124 -6.13 -8.79 -7.38
C THR A 124 -6.50 -8.99 -5.91
N GLN A 125 -5.95 -8.16 -5.01
CA GLN A 125 -6.08 -8.30 -3.57
C GLN A 125 -7.10 -7.34 -2.95
N ILE A 126 -8.38 -7.53 -3.26
CA ILE A 126 -9.41 -6.53 -2.94
C ILE A 126 -9.57 -6.22 -1.44
N ARG A 127 -9.32 -7.20 -0.54
CA ARG A 127 -9.26 -6.97 0.91
C ARG A 127 -8.19 -5.94 1.30
N ASN A 128 -7.01 -6.07 0.70
CA ASN A 128 -5.89 -5.17 0.91
C ASN A 128 -6.22 -3.74 0.41
N LEU A 129 -6.91 -3.63 -0.73
CA LEU A 129 -7.37 -2.34 -1.27
C LEU A 129 -8.26 -1.58 -0.28
N MET A 130 -9.26 -2.24 0.31
CA MET A 130 -10.13 -1.60 1.31
C MET A 130 -9.35 -1.21 2.56
N MET A 131 -8.50 -2.11 3.06
CA MET A 131 -7.66 -1.84 4.23
C MET A 131 -6.77 -0.61 3.98
N ILE A 132 -6.05 -0.54 2.86
CA ILE A 132 -5.15 0.59 2.62
C ILE A 132 -5.91 1.90 2.37
N ALA A 133 -7.08 1.86 1.74
CA ALA A 133 -7.94 3.03 1.60
C ALA A 133 -8.37 3.59 2.97
N LEU A 134 -8.81 2.72 3.89
CA LEU A 134 -9.15 3.09 5.27
C LEU A 134 -7.92 3.56 6.06
N VAL A 135 -6.75 2.94 5.85
CA VAL A 135 -5.50 3.36 6.50
C VAL A 135 -5.12 4.78 6.10
N ILE A 136 -5.20 5.12 4.82
CA ILE A 136 -4.91 6.47 4.34
C ILE A 136 -5.96 7.45 4.88
N LEU A 137 -7.25 7.08 4.96
CA LEU A 137 -8.30 7.90 5.57
C LEU A 137 -8.00 8.18 7.05
N GLY A 138 -7.76 7.12 7.83
CA GLY A 138 -7.44 7.22 9.25
C GLY A 138 -6.21 8.10 9.49
N THR A 139 -5.20 7.95 8.64
CA THR A 139 -4.00 8.79 8.66
C THR A 139 -4.29 10.25 8.31
N ALA A 140 -5.16 10.51 7.33
CA ALA A 140 -5.59 11.85 6.97
C ALA A 140 -6.35 12.54 8.10
N LEU A 141 -7.20 11.81 8.82
CA LEU A 141 -7.92 12.29 10.00
C LEU A 141 -6.96 12.57 11.17
N LEU A 142 -6.02 11.67 11.44
CA LEU A 142 -4.97 11.86 12.45
C LEU A 142 -4.09 13.09 12.19
N SER A 143 -3.91 13.48 10.93
CA SER A 143 -3.15 14.67 10.55
C SER A 143 -3.83 16.01 10.88
N ARG A 144 -5.12 15.98 11.27
CA ARG A 144 -5.86 17.18 11.66
C ARG A 144 -5.57 17.56 13.11
N GLU A 145 -5.77 18.82 13.45
CA GLU A 145 -5.50 19.32 14.81
C GLU A 145 -6.61 18.93 15.80
N ASN A 146 -7.86 18.88 15.33
CA ASN A 146 -9.04 18.58 16.14
C ASN A 146 -8.98 17.16 16.74
N ILE A 147 -9.11 17.05 18.06
CA ILE A 147 -9.01 15.79 18.81
C ILE A 147 -10.12 14.79 18.44
N ALA A 148 -11.36 15.24 18.25
CA ALA A 148 -12.47 14.37 17.87
C ALA A 148 -12.21 13.74 16.49
N VAL A 149 -11.64 14.53 15.57
CA VAL A 149 -11.22 14.04 14.24
C VAL A 149 -10.08 13.02 14.36
N LYS A 150 -9.11 13.24 15.26
CA LYS A 150 -8.04 12.26 15.52
C LYS A 150 -8.59 10.95 16.10
N ILE A 151 -9.55 11.02 17.03
CA ILE A 151 -10.23 9.83 17.56
C ILE A 151 -10.92 9.07 16.43
N GLY A 152 -11.64 9.78 15.56
CA GLY A 152 -12.21 9.20 14.34
C GLY A 152 -11.15 8.54 13.45
N GLY A 153 -9.94 9.12 13.36
CA GLY A 153 -8.80 8.52 12.68
C GLY A 153 -8.32 7.20 13.29
N VAL A 154 -8.20 7.12 14.61
CA VAL A 154 -7.87 5.86 15.32
C VAL A 154 -8.94 4.80 15.10
N ILE A 155 -10.22 5.18 15.21
CA ILE A 155 -11.35 4.27 14.95
C ILE A 155 -11.28 3.75 13.50
N THR A 156 -11.00 4.63 12.54
CA THR A 156 -10.86 4.24 11.13
C THR A 156 -9.72 3.24 10.93
N LEU A 157 -8.57 3.43 11.61
CA LEU A 157 -7.46 2.47 11.57
C LEU A 157 -7.82 1.13 12.21
N LEU A 158 -8.60 1.13 13.31
CA LEU A 158 -9.12 -0.10 13.92
C LEU A 158 -10.07 -0.85 12.98
N VAL A 159 -10.94 -0.13 12.26
CA VAL A 159 -11.81 -0.73 11.23
C VAL A 159 -10.97 -1.32 10.09
N ALA A 160 -9.88 -0.66 9.70
CA ALA A 160 -9.00 -1.16 8.64
C ALA A 160 -8.40 -2.54 8.99
N THR A 161 -8.08 -2.81 10.27
CA THR A 161 -7.56 -4.12 10.69
C THR A 161 -8.57 -5.25 10.53
N GLN A 162 -9.87 -4.93 10.42
CA GLN A 162 -10.92 -5.92 10.20
C GLN A 162 -11.02 -6.37 8.74
N PHE A 163 -10.33 -5.71 7.80
CA PHE A 163 -10.34 -6.07 6.38
C PHE A 163 -9.07 -6.79 5.92
N HIS A 164 -7.92 -6.51 6.55
CA HIS A 164 -6.66 -7.18 6.26
C HIS A 164 -5.69 -7.01 7.45
N ASP A 165 -4.99 -8.09 7.84
CA ASP A 165 -4.08 -8.09 9.01
C ASP A 165 -2.96 -7.05 8.96
N LEU A 166 -2.48 -6.70 7.76
CA LEU A 166 -1.52 -5.61 7.57
C LEU A 166 -1.99 -4.27 8.17
N GLY A 167 -3.29 -4.07 8.35
CA GLY A 167 -3.84 -2.91 9.05
C GLY A 167 -3.26 -2.75 10.46
N PHE A 168 -2.93 -3.85 11.16
CA PHE A 168 -2.30 -3.79 12.48
C PHE A 168 -0.91 -3.16 12.44
N VAL A 169 -0.11 -3.44 11.40
CA VAL A 169 1.22 -2.84 11.22
C VAL A 169 1.09 -1.32 11.12
N PHE A 170 0.15 -0.85 10.31
CA PHE A 170 -0.10 0.59 10.14
C PHE A 170 -0.68 1.21 11.42
N LEU A 171 -1.64 0.57 12.07
CA LEU A 171 -2.23 1.04 13.33
C LEU A 171 -1.17 1.26 14.41
N ILE A 172 -0.33 0.26 14.66
CA ILE A 172 0.70 0.30 15.70
C ILE A 172 1.71 1.42 15.38
N ILE A 173 2.22 1.47 14.15
CA ILE A 173 3.30 2.41 13.83
C ILE A 173 2.78 3.84 13.73
N LEU A 174 1.65 4.08 13.05
CA LEU A 174 1.07 5.42 12.93
C LEU A 174 0.52 5.93 14.26
N GLY A 175 -0.04 5.04 15.09
CA GLY A 175 -0.48 5.35 16.44
C GLY A 175 0.69 5.76 17.34
N LEU A 176 1.70 4.91 17.47
CA LEU A 176 2.85 5.15 18.36
C LEU A 176 3.72 6.31 17.88
N LEU A 177 4.11 6.34 16.61
CA LEU A 177 4.97 7.40 16.07
C LEU A 177 4.19 8.72 15.85
N GLY A 178 2.86 8.68 15.92
CA GLY A 178 2.00 9.86 15.91
C GLY A 178 2.29 10.84 17.05
N PHE A 179 2.77 10.36 18.20
CA PHE A 179 3.11 11.19 19.36
C PHE A 179 4.50 11.83 19.25
N ILE A 180 5.34 11.37 18.33
CA ILE A 180 6.72 11.86 18.17
C ILE A 180 6.74 13.03 17.18
N LYS A 181 7.53 14.07 17.50
CA LYS A 181 7.73 15.22 16.63
C LYS A 181 8.47 14.82 15.34
N ILE A 182 8.12 15.42 14.22
CA ILE A 182 8.69 15.09 12.91
C ILE A 182 10.20 15.34 12.85
N GLU A 183 10.71 16.34 13.56
CA GLU A 183 12.13 16.66 13.62
C GLU A 183 12.93 15.52 14.24
N ILE A 184 12.39 14.91 15.30
CA ILE A 184 12.99 13.75 15.97
C ILE A 184 12.95 12.54 15.02
N LEU A 185 11.79 12.25 14.43
CA LEU A 185 11.62 11.13 13.50
C LEU A 185 12.62 11.22 12.32
N ARG A 186 12.76 12.42 11.73
CA ARG A 186 13.70 12.66 10.63
C ARG A 186 15.16 12.53 11.06
N LYS A 187 15.52 13.04 12.24
CA LYS A 187 16.88 12.94 12.79
C LYS A 187 17.31 11.49 12.95
N TYR A 188 16.41 10.63 13.44
CA TYR A 188 16.73 9.23 13.73
C TYR A 188 16.47 8.26 12.57
N TYR A 189 15.76 8.68 11.52
CA TYR A 189 15.37 7.84 10.38
C TYR A 189 16.54 7.06 9.78
N LYS A 190 17.69 7.69 9.52
CA LYS A 190 18.86 7.00 8.93
C LYS A 190 19.38 5.84 9.79
N TYR A 191 19.35 6.00 11.13
CA TYR A 191 19.79 4.95 12.05
C TYR A 191 18.79 3.79 12.09
N VAL A 192 17.49 4.10 12.00
CA VAL A 192 16.44 3.08 11.89
C VAL A 192 16.61 2.30 10.59
N VAL A 193 16.87 2.97 9.46
CA VAL A 193 17.16 2.31 8.18
C VAL A 193 18.38 1.40 8.31
N TYR A 194 19.51 1.89 8.83
CA TYR A 194 20.71 1.06 9.01
C TYR A 194 20.47 -0.15 9.92
N MET A 195 19.72 0.02 11.00
CA MET A 195 19.33 -1.07 11.88
C MET A 195 18.48 -2.12 11.14
N LEU A 196 17.48 -1.70 10.36
CA LEU A 196 16.60 -2.63 9.63
C LEU A 196 17.36 -3.41 8.55
N PHE A 197 18.27 -2.77 7.83
CA PHE A 197 19.16 -3.47 6.89
C PHE A 197 20.15 -4.40 7.61
N GLY A 198 20.72 -3.97 8.74
CA GLY A 198 21.57 -4.81 9.58
C GLY A 198 20.86 -6.07 10.07
N LEU A 199 19.61 -5.94 10.53
CA LEU A 199 18.74 -7.07 10.87
C LEU A 199 18.50 -7.97 9.65
N GLY A 200 18.24 -7.40 8.47
CA GLY A 200 18.08 -8.16 7.23
C GLY A 200 19.32 -8.98 6.87
N ILE A 201 20.52 -8.40 7.03
CA ILE A 201 21.80 -9.11 6.81
C ILE A 201 21.95 -10.25 7.82
N ILE A 202 21.73 -9.98 9.12
CA ILE A 202 21.79 -11.01 10.17
C ILE A 202 20.81 -12.15 9.86
N PHE A 203 19.59 -11.83 9.42
CA PHE A 203 18.56 -12.83 9.11
C PHE A 203 18.84 -13.61 7.82
N THR A 204 19.58 -13.02 6.88
CA THR A 204 20.02 -13.72 5.67
C THR A 204 21.18 -14.65 5.97
N SER A 205 22.07 -14.26 6.90
CA SER A 205 23.23 -15.06 7.32
C SER A 205 22.87 -16.15 8.34
N ALA A 206 21.93 -15.89 9.24
CA ALA A 206 21.33 -16.92 10.08
C ALA A 206 20.43 -17.78 9.19
N SER A 207 20.58 -19.10 9.23
CA SER A 207 19.70 -19.99 8.45
C SER A 207 18.22 -19.63 8.70
N SER A 208 17.39 -19.60 7.66
CA SER A 208 15.97 -19.22 7.77
C SER A 208 15.26 -20.04 8.86
N ALA A 209 15.66 -21.29 9.04
CA ALA A 209 15.19 -22.17 10.12
C ALA A 209 15.43 -21.59 11.52
N SER A 210 16.61 -21.04 11.81
CA SER A 210 16.94 -20.47 13.12
C SER A 210 16.11 -19.22 13.43
N VAL A 211 15.90 -18.37 12.41
CA VAL A 211 15.10 -17.15 12.55
C VAL A 211 13.62 -17.49 12.73
N VAL A 212 13.10 -18.40 11.91
CA VAL A 212 11.73 -18.91 12.00
C VAL A 212 11.48 -19.59 13.34
N GLN A 213 12.45 -20.34 13.87
CA GLN A 213 12.35 -20.98 15.18
C GLN A 213 12.35 -19.96 16.33
N LEU A 214 13.09 -18.85 16.20
CA LEU A 214 13.06 -17.73 17.15
C LEU A 214 11.68 -17.05 17.17
N PHE A 215 11.10 -16.75 16.00
CA PHE A 215 9.74 -16.21 15.91
C PHE A 215 8.69 -17.20 16.41
N SER A 216 8.79 -18.47 16.04
CA SER A 216 7.92 -19.53 16.53
C SER A 216 7.97 -19.63 18.06
N SER A 217 9.16 -19.60 18.66
CA SER A 217 9.34 -19.64 20.11
C SER A 217 8.74 -18.41 20.81
N PHE A 218 8.87 -17.23 20.20
CA PHE A 218 8.21 -16.03 20.68
C PHE A 218 6.68 -16.18 20.60
N LEU A 219 6.15 -16.61 19.46
CA LEU A 219 4.71 -16.76 19.25
C LEU A 219 4.11 -17.84 20.14
N ILE A 220 4.78 -18.97 20.39
CA ILE A 220 4.29 -20.00 21.33
C ILE A 220 4.12 -19.43 22.74
N ARG A 221 4.96 -18.47 23.15
CA ARG A 221 4.86 -17.84 24.48
C ARG A 221 3.72 -16.83 24.60
N PHE A 222 3.23 -16.28 23.49
CA PHE A 222 2.22 -15.22 23.47
C PHE A 222 0.90 -15.61 22.79
N SER A 223 0.89 -16.70 22.02
CA SER A 223 -0.28 -17.24 21.31
C SER A 223 -0.89 -18.37 22.14
N SER A 224 -2.17 -18.25 22.45
CA SER A 224 -2.98 -19.34 23.00
C SER A 224 -3.30 -20.44 21.99
N ARG A 225 -2.90 -20.26 20.72
CA ARG A 225 -3.09 -21.21 19.62
C ARG A 225 -1.76 -21.87 19.25
N SER A 226 -1.66 -23.18 19.46
CA SER A 226 -0.54 -24.03 19.01
C SER A 226 -0.33 -24.01 17.50
N ASP A 227 -1.41 -23.80 16.73
CA ASP A 227 -1.37 -23.84 15.27
C ASP A 227 -0.74 -22.59 14.63
N SER A 228 -0.71 -21.46 15.34
CA SER A 228 -0.10 -20.22 14.83
C SER A 228 1.40 -20.38 14.58
N ALA A 229 2.10 -21.13 15.44
CA ALA A 229 3.52 -21.40 15.32
C ALA A 229 3.84 -22.35 14.16
N SER A 230 3.03 -23.41 14.01
CA SER A 230 3.10 -24.35 12.88
C SER A 230 2.86 -23.64 11.54
N ASN A 231 1.88 -22.74 11.47
CA ASN A 231 1.57 -21.95 10.28
C ASN A 231 2.71 -20.99 9.91
N VAL A 232 3.42 -20.41 10.89
CA VAL A 232 4.60 -19.58 10.64
C VAL A 232 5.75 -20.38 10.05
N ILE A 233 6.00 -21.59 10.56
CA ILE A 233 7.05 -22.46 10.04
C ILE A 233 6.74 -22.94 8.61
N THR A 234 5.51 -23.38 8.36
CA THR A 234 5.10 -24.00 7.10
C THR A 234 4.78 -23.01 5.98
N SER A 235 4.24 -21.83 6.31
CA SER A 235 3.81 -20.83 5.33
C SER A 235 4.77 -19.65 5.19
N PHE A 236 5.51 -19.29 6.25
CA PHE A 236 6.40 -18.13 6.27
C PHE A 236 7.90 -18.47 6.40
N GLY A 237 8.26 -19.76 6.43
CA GLY A 237 9.65 -20.25 6.45
C GLY A 237 10.21 -20.65 5.08
N ARG A 238 9.45 -20.45 3.99
CA ARG A 238 9.87 -20.84 2.62
C ARG A 238 11.10 -20.07 2.15
N GLY A 239 11.40 -18.92 2.77
CA GLY A 239 12.48 -18.05 2.37
C GLY A 239 12.17 -17.35 1.04
N ASN A 240 13.01 -16.39 0.69
CA ASN A 240 13.01 -15.75 -0.62
C ASN A 240 14.34 -16.00 -1.32
N SER A 241 14.35 -15.93 -2.65
CA SER A 241 15.60 -16.05 -3.40
C SER A 241 16.53 -14.89 -3.03
N THR A 242 17.84 -15.16 -2.91
CA THR A 242 18.83 -14.11 -2.62
C THR A 242 18.78 -12.99 -3.65
N SER A 243 18.53 -13.32 -4.93
CA SER A 243 18.40 -12.33 -6.00
C SER A 243 17.22 -11.38 -5.79
N THR A 244 16.06 -11.92 -5.39
CA THR A 244 14.88 -11.14 -5.06
C THR A 244 15.15 -10.25 -3.85
N THR A 245 15.72 -10.79 -2.78
CA THR A 245 16.08 -10.03 -1.56
C THR A 245 16.99 -8.85 -1.88
N ILE A 246 18.06 -9.06 -2.65
CA ILE A 246 18.99 -8.00 -3.06
C ILE A 246 18.26 -6.93 -3.89
N MET A 247 17.41 -7.35 -4.82
CA MET A 247 16.63 -6.41 -5.64
C MET A 247 15.68 -5.55 -4.80
N VAL A 248 14.98 -6.15 -3.83
CA VAL A 248 14.12 -5.43 -2.88
C VAL A 248 14.96 -4.44 -2.08
N TRP A 249 16.12 -4.85 -1.58
CA TRP A 249 17.02 -3.98 -0.81
C TRP A 249 17.50 -2.77 -1.62
N LEU A 250 17.90 -2.97 -2.87
CA LEU A 250 18.26 -1.86 -3.77
C LEU A 250 17.08 -0.90 -3.97
N MET A 251 15.88 -1.42 -4.21
CA MET A 251 14.66 -0.62 -4.32
C MET A 251 14.39 0.19 -3.04
N LEU A 252 14.50 -0.43 -1.86
CA LEU A 252 14.28 0.24 -0.57
C LEU A 252 15.34 1.32 -0.28
N ILE A 253 16.60 1.14 -0.72
CA ILE A 253 17.63 2.18 -0.63
C ILE A 253 17.25 3.38 -1.51
N LEU A 254 16.90 3.15 -2.77
CA LEU A 254 16.47 4.21 -3.68
C LEU A 254 15.23 4.93 -3.14
N PHE A 255 14.26 4.17 -2.63
CA PHE A 255 13.06 4.70 -1.99
C PHE A 255 13.40 5.58 -0.79
N SER A 256 14.30 5.14 0.09
CA SER A 256 14.71 5.89 1.29
C SER A 256 15.39 7.22 0.93
N LEU A 257 16.24 7.21 -0.11
CA LEU A 257 16.86 8.43 -0.66
C LEU A 257 15.80 9.37 -1.24
N ALA A 258 14.86 8.85 -2.03
CA ALA A 258 13.78 9.63 -2.62
C ALA A 258 12.86 10.22 -1.55
N LEU A 259 12.50 9.44 -0.52
CA LEU A 259 11.68 9.89 0.60
C LEU A 259 12.34 11.05 1.35
N THR A 260 13.62 10.90 1.69
CA THR A 260 14.39 11.95 2.37
C THR A 260 14.45 13.23 1.53
N MET A 261 14.66 13.08 0.22
CA MET A 261 14.66 14.19 -0.72
C MET A 261 13.30 14.89 -0.83
N LEU A 262 12.20 14.14 -0.89
CA LEU A 262 10.84 14.69 -0.95
C LEU A 262 10.47 15.42 0.34
N VAL A 263 10.78 14.84 1.50
CA VAL A 263 10.52 15.48 2.81
C VAL A 263 11.34 16.76 2.97
N ASN A 264 12.59 16.78 2.52
CA ASN A 264 13.41 17.99 2.52
C ASN A 264 12.83 19.06 1.58
N SER A 265 12.31 18.65 0.41
CA SER A 265 11.62 19.57 -0.50
C SER A 265 10.33 20.12 0.13
N ALA A 266 9.53 19.26 0.75
CA ALA A 266 8.29 19.62 1.41
C ALA A 266 8.49 20.65 2.54
N ASN A 267 9.53 20.45 3.36
CA ASN A 267 9.88 21.40 4.43
C ASN A 267 10.29 22.77 3.87
N ARG A 268 11.09 22.81 2.79
CA ARG A 268 11.47 24.08 2.13
C ARG A 268 10.29 24.82 1.53
N LEU A 269 9.22 24.11 1.19
CA LEU A 269 7.98 24.67 0.66
C LEU A 269 7.00 25.10 1.76
N GLY A 270 7.34 24.92 3.05
CA GLY A 270 6.48 25.32 4.16
C GLY A 270 5.21 24.48 4.29
N MET A 271 5.22 23.23 3.83
CA MET A 271 4.06 22.34 3.93
C MET A 271 3.62 22.11 5.39
N ASN A 272 2.32 21.90 5.61
CA ASN A 272 1.76 21.60 6.92
C ASN A 272 2.48 20.42 7.59
N GLN A 273 3.08 20.67 8.77
CA GLN A 273 3.94 19.73 9.48
C GLN A 273 3.19 18.48 9.98
N GLY A 274 1.93 18.63 10.39
CA GLY A 274 1.07 17.50 10.78
C GLY A 274 0.88 16.52 9.64
N GLN A 275 0.48 17.02 8.47
CA GLN A 275 0.32 16.20 7.26
C GLN A 275 1.65 15.61 6.79
N LEU A 276 2.73 16.40 6.78
CA LEU A 276 4.05 15.93 6.37
C LEU A 276 4.55 14.79 7.27
N LYS A 277 4.33 14.89 8.58
CA LYS A 277 4.71 13.85 9.55
C LYS A 277 4.07 12.52 9.20
N TYR A 278 2.75 12.51 9.01
CA TYR A 278 2.01 11.27 8.77
C TYR A 278 2.31 10.67 7.39
N LEU A 279 2.47 11.49 6.35
CA LEU A 279 2.92 11.01 5.04
C LEU A 279 4.34 10.43 5.10
N PHE A 280 5.23 11.04 5.88
CA PHE A 280 6.59 10.54 6.10
C PHE A 280 6.59 9.22 6.84
N VAL A 281 5.89 9.12 7.98
CA VAL A 281 5.80 7.88 8.76
C VAL A 281 5.16 6.77 7.95
N GLY A 282 4.02 7.04 7.28
CA GLY A 282 3.34 6.07 6.42
C GLY A 282 4.25 5.53 5.31
N SER A 283 5.06 6.40 4.70
CA SER A 283 6.06 5.99 3.70
C SER A 283 7.21 5.18 4.33
N ALA A 284 7.68 5.59 5.51
CA ALA A 284 8.81 4.96 6.19
C ALA A 284 8.53 3.51 6.64
N ILE A 285 7.26 3.13 6.80
CA ILE A 285 6.83 1.75 7.07
C ILE A 285 7.36 0.77 6.02
N ALA A 286 7.58 1.21 4.78
CA ALA A 286 8.18 0.39 3.72
C ALA A 286 9.54 -0.20 4.13
N MET A 287 10.30 0.47 5.00
CA MET A 287 11.62 0.01 5.43
C MET A 287 11.58 -1.26 6.28
N LEU A 288 10.44 -1.60 6.88
CA LEU A 288 10.29 -2.88 7.60
C LEU A 288 10.51 -4.08 6.70
N VAL A 289 10.23 -3.94 5.41
CA VAL A 289 10.45 -4.99 4.41
C VAL A 289 11.93 -5.36 4.30
N ALA A 290 12.86 -4.48 4.66
CA ALA A 290 14.29 -4.75 4.56
C ALA A 290 14.70 -6.03 5.31
N PHE A 291 14.13 -6.33 6.47
CA PHE A 291 14.43 -7.58 7.17
C PHE A 291 13.36 -8.66 6.98
N LEU A 292 12.10 -8.27 6.75
CA LEU A 292 10.99 -9.22 6.61
C LEU A 292 11.00 -9.98 5.28
N ILE A 293 11.50 -9.37 4.20
CA ILE A 293 11.50 -9.99 2.87
C ILE A 293 12.33 -11.27 2.79
N VAL A 294 13.29 -11.43 3.72
CA VAL A 294 14.12 -12.64 3.86
C VAL A 294 13.28 -13.84 4.28
N LEU A 295 12.20 -13.61 5.04
CA LEU A 295 11.32 -14.65 5.56
C LEU A 295 10.35 -15.15 4.49
N ALA A 296 9.61 -14.22 3.87
CA ALA A 296 8.62 -14.53 2.85
C ALA A 296 8.42 -13.39 1.85
N PRO A 297 8.15 -13.69 0.56
CA PRO A 297 7.83 -12.68 -0.44
C PRO A 297 6.55 -11.88 -0.13
N ASP A 298 5.62 -12.45 0.63
CA ASP A 298 4.36 -11.81 1.01
C ASP A 298 4.54 -10.50 1.81
N TYR A 299 5.68 -10.33 2.48
CA TYR A 299 5.99 -9.09 3.20
C TYR A 299 6.22 -7.90 2.26
N SER A 300 6.43 -8.11 0.96
CA SER A 300 6.43 -7.04 -0.06
C SER A 300 5.13 -6.23 -0.08
N ARG A 301 4.00 -6.80 0.38
CA ARG A 301 2.73 -6.07 0.54
C ARG A 301 2.86 -4.85 1.45
N ILE A 302 3.75 -4.89 2.46
CA ILE A 302 3.98 -3.77 3.38
C ILE A 302 4.58 -2.58 2.63
N SER A 303 5.65 -2.79 1.85
CA SER A 303 6.30 -1.72 1.08
C SER A 303 5.37 -1.19 0.00
N ARG A 304 4.63 -2.08 -0.69
CA ARG A 304 3.61 -1.70 -1.66
C ARG A 304 2.53 -0.78 -1.07
N ASN A 305 1.97 -1.12 0.09
CA ASN A 305 0.96 -0.30 0.75
C ASN A 305 1.53 1.03 1.26
N ALA A 306 2.71 0.99 1.86
CA ALA A 306 3.42 2.19 2.32
C ALA A 306 3.77 3.13 1.16
N PHE A 307 3.96 2.59 -0.05
CA PHE A 307 4.24 3.35 -1.27
C PHE A 307 3.13 4.35 -1.61
N LEU A 308 1.86 4.08 -1.28
CA LEU A 308 0.78 5.02 -1.54
C LEU A 308 0.97 6.35 -0.79
N PHE A 309 1.52 6.32 0.44
CA PHE A 309 1.87 7.53 1.17
C PHE A 309 2.96 8.34 0.46
N PHE A 310 3.94 7.64 -0.15
CA PHE A 310 4.97 8.26 -0.97
C PHE A 310 4.38 8.91 -2.22
N LEU A 311 3.44 8.25 -2.90
CA LEU A 311 2.75 8.82 -4.07
C LEU A 311 1.92 10.06 -3.71
N ILE A 312 1.25 10.05 -2.56
CA ILE A 312 0.52 11.22 -2.05
C ILE A 312 1.49 12.36 -1.72
N LEU A 313 2.61 12.06 -1.04
CA LEU A 313 3.65 13.04 -0.73
C LEU A 313 4.25 13.66 -2.00
N LEU A 314 4.55 12.83 -3.00
CA LEU A 314 5.04 13.28 -4.31
C LEU A 314 4.03 14.20 -4.97
N SER A 315 2.76 13.79 -5.03
CA SER A 315 1.69 14.58 -5.65
C SER A 315 1.53 15.95 -4.98
N LYS A 316 1.60 15.98 -3.64
CA LYS A 316 1.55 17.20 -2.85
C LYS A 316 2.77 18.10 -3.04
N VAL A 317 3.97 17.55 -3.10
CA VAL A 317 5.19 18.33 -3.38
C VAL A 317 5.14 18.94 -4.78
N VAL A 318 4.61 18.22 -5.76
CA VAL A 318 4.44 18.73 -7.13
C VAL A 318 3.41 19.85 -7.19
N GLU A 319 2.28 19.70 -6.50
CA GLU A 319 1.26 20.74 -6.34
C GLU A 319 1.86 22.07 -5.83
N GLU A 320 2.64 22.00 -4.74
CA GLU A 320 3.23 23.18 -4.09
C GLU A 320 4.35 23.83 -4.91
N LYS A 321 5.13 23.05 -5.68
CA LYS A 321 6.24 23.58 -6.49
C LYS A 321 5.80 24.47 -7.67
N LYS A 322 4.51 24.49 -8.02
CA LYS A 322 3.89 25.28 -9.10
C LYS A 322 4.35 24.93 -10.54
N LYS A 323 5.65 24.74 -10.79
CA LYS A 323 6.25 24.28 -12.05
C LYS A 323 7.48 23.41 -11.78
N ILE A 324 7.53 22.22 -12.38
CA ILE A 324 8.74 21.39 -12.39
C ILE A 324 9.66 21.93 -13.49
N LYS A 325 10.69 22.68 -13.12
CA LYS A 325 11.74 23.07 -14.07
C LYS A 325 12.76 21.94 -14.19
N ILE A 326 12.84 21.35 -15.39
CA ILE A 326 13.93 20.47 -15.76
C ILE A 326 15.19 21.36 -15.85
N SER A 327 16.14 21.10 -14.95
CA SER A 327 17.44 21.74 -14.92
C SER A 327 18.46 20.71 -14.48
N GLU A 328 19.74 20.93 -14.77
CA GLU A 328 20.84 20.05 -14.33
C GLU A 328 20.79 19.78 -12.81
N LYS A 329 20.35 20.76 -12.02
CA LYS A 329 20.21 20.65 -10.56
C LYS A 329 19.03 19.76 -10.10
N ASN A 330 18.05 19.53 -10.97
CA ASN A 330 16.84 18.76 -10.67
C ASN A 330 16.77 17.42 -11.41
N ILE A 331 17.58 17.21 -12.45
CA ILE A 331 17.52 16.00 -13.29
C ILE A 331 17.81 14.73 -12.47
N ALA A 332 18.82 14.77 -11.59
CA ALA A 332 19.14 13.65 -10.70
C ALA A 332 17.97 13.31 -9.76
N LYS A 333 17.22 14.32 -9.31
CA LYS A 333 16.04 14.14 -8.44
C LYS A 333 14.87 13.51 -9.19
N ILE A 334 14.65 13.96 -10.42
CA ILE A 334 13.62 13.40 -11.30
C ILE A 334 13.98 11.95 -11.62
N PHE A 335 15.23 11.69 -12.00
CA PHE A 335 15.71 10.34 -12.28
C PHE A 335 15.56 9.44 -11.06
N LEU A 336 15.91 9.89 -9.85
CA LEU A 336 15.72 9.12 -8.63
C LEU A 336 14.25 8.74 -8.39
N VAL A 337 13.31 9.67 -8.57
CA VAL A 337 11.87 9.38 -8.41
C VAL A 337 11.41 8.39 -9.50
N LEU A 338 11.80 8.59 -10.75
CA LEU A 338 11.46 7.68 -11.84
C LEU A 338 12.02 6.28 -11.60
N SER A 339 13.26 6.17 -11.15
CA SER A 339 13.87 4.89 -10.76
C SER A 339 13.05 4.23 -9.66
N VAL A 340 12.65 4.95 -8.62
CA VAL A 340 11.79 4.39 -7.56
C VAL A 340 10.46 3.90 -8.13
N LEU A 341 9.77 4.68 -8.97
CA LEU A 341 8.50 4.26 -9.60
C LEU A 341 8.67 2.98 -10.44
N VAL A 342 9.71 2.91 -11.27
CA VAL A 342 10.00 1.77 -12.16
C VAL A 342 10.41 0.55 -11.35
N PHE A 343 11.39 0.68 -10.44
CA PHE A 343 11.90 -0.44 -9.65
C PHE A 343 10.84 -1.01 -8.72
N THR A 344 10.02 -0.17 -8.06
CA THR A 344 8.91 -0.65 -7.22
C THR A 344 7.87 -1.40 -8.05
N THR A 345 7.53 -0.91 -9.25
CA THR A 345 6.56 -1.59 -10.13
C THR A 345 7.11 -2.93 -10.63
N TYR A 346 8.37 -2.93 -11.07
CA TYR A 346 9.06 -4.12 -11.55
C TYR A 346 9.20 -5.19 -10.46
N GLU A 347 9.66 -4.81 -9.27
CA GLU A 347 9.85 -5.74 -8.15
C GLU A 347 8.53 -6.36 -7.68
N ASN A 348 7.47 -5.56 -7.53
CA ASN A 348 6.14 -6.08 -7.21
C ASN A 348 5.61 -7.01 -8.31
N THR A 349 5.97 -6.77 -9.56
CA THR A 349 5.55 -7.65 -10.66
C THR A 349 6.29 -8.98 -10.63
N VAL A 350 7.60 -8.95 -10.38
CA VAL A 350 8.45 -10.15 -10.32
C VAL A 350 8.12 -11.02 -9.11
N ILE A 351 7.92 -10.42 -7.93
CA ILE A 351 7.62 -11.16 -6.69
C ILE A 351 6.32 -11.96 -6.78
N TRP A 352 5.32 -11.39 -7.44
CA TRP A 352 4.00 -12.01 -7.58
C TRP A 352 3.94 -13.04 -8.72
N GLY A 353 5.00 -13.09 -9.53
CA GLY A 353 5.24 -14.16 -10.50
C GLY A 353 4.42 -14.08 -11.78
N PRO A 354 4.58 -15.08 -12.67
CA PRO A 354 4.00 -15.07 -14.01
C PRO A 354 2.47 -14.97 -14.03
N THR A 355 1.78 -15.68 -13.13
CA THR A 355 0.31 -15.66 -13.06
C THR A 355 -0.23 -14.25 -12.82
N TYR A 356 0.46 -13.46 -11.99
CA TYR A 356 0.10 -12.06 -11.78
C TYR A 356 0.34 -11.23 -13.05
N ILE A 357 1.50 -11.39 -13.70
CA ILE A 357 1.82 -10.71 -14.95
C ILE A 357 0.76 -10.97 -16.02
N ASP A 358 0.36 -12.22 -16.17
CA ASP A 358 -0.63 -12.66 -17.16
C ASP A 358 -2.03 -12.11 -16.87
N SER A 359 -2.33 -11.75 -15.60
CA SER A 359 -3.60 -11.14 -15.21
C SER A 359 -3.73 -9.67 -15.63
N ILE A 360 -2.61 -8.94 -15.74
CA ILE A 360 -2.61 -7.48 -15.96
C ILE A 360 -3.36 -7.08 -17.25
N PRO A 361 -3.16 -7.72 -18.42
CA PRO A 361 -3.89 -7.36 -19.63
C PRO A 361 -5.41 -7.54 -19.53
N TYR A 362 -5.88 -8.50 -18.72
CA TYR A 362 -7.31 -8.73 -18.49
C TYR A 362 -7.88 -7.69 -17.52
N LEU A 363 -7.16 -7.39 -16.44
CA LEU A 363 -7.53 -6.32 -15.50
C LEU A 363 -7.56 -4.94 -16.18
N ALA A 364 -6.61 -4.67 -17.08
CA ALA A 364 -6.57 -3.45 -17.87
C ALA A 364 -7.63 -3.40 -18.99
N LYS A 365 -8.39 -4.49 -19.19
CA LYS A 365 -9.36 -4.68 -20.29
C LYS A 365 -8.72 -4.39 -21.66
N ILE A 366 -7.49 -4.87 -21.84
CA ILE A 366 -6.76 -4.85 -23.13
C ILE A 366 -7.01 -6.18 -23.85
N LYS A 367 -7.05 -7.28 -23.11
CA LYS A 367 -7.53 -8.59 -23.57
C LYS A 367 -8.91 -8.87 -22.96
N LYS A 368 -9.71 -9.68 -23.66
CA LYS A 368 -11.02 -10.14 -23.19
C LYS A 368 -10.87 -11.43 -22.40
#